data_AF-A0A7V3D6Y6-F1
#
_entry.id   AF-A0A7V3D6Y6-F1
#
_cell.length_a   1.000
_cell.length_b   1.000
_cell.length_c   1.000
_cell.angle_alpha   90.00
_cell.angle_beta   90.00
_cell.angle_gamma   90.00
#
_symmetry.space_group_name_H-M   'P 1'
#
loop_
_entity.id
_entity.type
_entity.pdbx_description
1 polymer ?
#
loop_
_entity_poly.entity_id
_entity_poly.type
_entity_poly.pdbx_seq_one_letter_code
_entity_poly.pdbx_strand_id
1 'polypeptide(L)'
;MTIQFACACGQRLTVPDEYAGLSVRCMVCKELRQVPGEPPAAEEPAPAVVLSPREPEPRRIRFRCACGRLLQATEAQIGRTASCPGCAALHVVPATGEPEEVEIHLAPQASTSPTPAAKGKPARPTEPARPRGWKPSRTSALAVGAALLLIGGLIAAWFAFLRPRGLDDEDLRLIPTDARDLIVFDVAELNKSEAGRKVLEPLRRTTRLGRTLEELVGLSLQDLRRVTWTGWADSGQGVVIVSANQDIPRNQVLNRLGSATEVPGWPYYRGNSGLAAYFLGRRVVVLGQESEVRKLLGATRPRAGGLTSALDEVRRRQFPLLLAGEERGERG
;
A
#
# COMPACT_ATOMS: atom_id res chain seq x y z
N MET A 1 18.25 39.69 -11.01
CA MET A 1 19.19 39.80 -12.17
C MET A 1 20.05 38.52 -12.21
N THR A 2 21.09 38.42 -13.03
CA THR A 2 22.04 37.27 -12.99
C THR A 2 23.46 37.76 -12.75
N ILE A 3 24.21 37.01 -11.95
CA ILE A 3 25.61 37.25 -11.61
C ILE A 3 26.46 36.24 -12.38
N GLN A 4 27.49 36.73 -13.07
CA GLN A 4 28.46 35.89 -13.78
C GLN A 4 29.83 35.97 -13.09
N PHE A 5 30.45 34.82 -12.83
CA PHE A 5 31.79 34.77 -12.23
C PHE A 5 32.55 33.51 -12.68
N ALA A 6 33.87 33.49 -12.48
CA ALA A 6 34.73 32.39 -12.89
C ALA A 6 35.09 31.47 -11.71
N CYS A 7 34.98 30.16 -11.94
CA CYS A 7 35.55 29.15 -11.06
C CYS A 7 37.08 29.04 -11.25
N ALA A 8 37.79 28.49 -10.27
CA ALA A 8 39.25 28.28 -10.36
C ALA A 8 39.66 27.38 -11.54
N CYS A 9 38.78 26.47 -11.96
CA CYS A 9 38.99 25.63 -13.13
C CYS A 9 38.81 26.36 -14.49
N GLY A 10 38.52 27.66 -14.48
CA GLY A 10 38.28 28.47 -15.69
C GLY A 10 36.84 28.47 -16.20
N GLN A 11 35.96 27.61 -15.66
CA GLN A 11 34.55 27.60 -16.03
C GLN A 11 33.83 28.88 -15.59
N ARG A 12 33.11 29.52 -16.51
CA ARG A 12 32.19 30.62 -16.19
C ARG A 12 30.87 30.07 -15.66
N LEU A 13 30.45 30.57 -14.51
CA LEU A 13 29.20 30.24 -13.84
C LEU A 13 28.26 31.46 -13.92
N THR A 14 27.00 31.19 -14.24
CA THR A 14 25.93 32.19 -14.26
C THR A 14 24.89 31.74 -13.26
N VAL A 15 24.62 32.56 -12.25
CA VAL A 15 23.64 32.27 -11.20
C VAL A 15 22.65 33.43 -11.06
N PRO A 16 21.41 33.17 -10.64
CA PRO A 16 20.48 34.22 -10.24
C PRO A 16 21.03 35.07 -9.07
N ASP A 17 20.61 36.33 -9.01
CA ASP A 17 21.01 37.31 -7.98
C ASP A 17 20.66 36.89 -6.54
N GLU A 18 19.60 36.08 -6.38
CA GLU A 18 19.17 35.46 -5.11
C GLU A 18 20.25 34.56 -4.48
N TYR A 19 21.28 34.16 -5.24
CA TYR A 19 22.42 33.40 -4.73
C TYR A 19 23.62 34.27 -4.35
N ALA A 20 23.52 35.61 -4.43
CA ALA A 20 24.58 36.51 -3.97
C ALA A 20 25.02 36.18 -2.54
N GLY A 21 26.34 36.03 -2.31
CA GLY A 21 26.90 35.66 -1.01
C GLY A 21 26.75 34.18 -0.61
N LEU A 22 25.97 33.37 -1.35
CA LEU A 22 25.85 31.93 -1.11
C LEU A 22 26.97 31.15 -1.82
N SER A 23 27.20 29.91 -1.36
CA SER A 23 28.16 29.00 -2.00
C SER A 23 27.46 28.10 -3.03
N VAL A 24 27.96 28.12 -4.26
CA VAL A 24 27.47 27.26 -5.35
C VAL A 24 28.55 26.30 -5.80
N ARG A 25 28.16 25.10 -6.26
CA ARG A 25 29.09 24.06 -6.71
C ARG A 25 29.32 24.16 -8.21
N CYS A 26 30.59 24.20 -8.64
CA CYS A 26 30.94 24.15 -10.06
C CYS A 26 30.60 22.77 -10.66
N MET A 27 29.89 22.73 -11.79
CA MET A 27 29.53 21.47 -12.45
C MET A 27 30.73 20.72 -13.07
N VAL A 28 31.83 21.43 -13.33
CA VAL A 28 33.03 20.85 -13.97
C VAL A 28 33.97 20.26 -12.92
N CYS A 29 34.45 21.06 -11.95
CA CYS A 29 35.43 20.59 -10.96
C CYS A 29 34.83 20.22 -9.59
N LYS A 30 33.51 20.43 -9.37
CA LYS A 30 32.78 20.18 -8.10
C LYS A 30 33.23 21.01 -6.89
N GLU A 31 34.14 21.96 -7.08
CA GLU A 31 34.55 22.89 -6.03
C GLU A 31 33.40 23.85 -5.67
N LEU A 32 33.28 24.19 -4.39
CA LEU A 32 32.34 25.20 -3.90
C LEU A 32 32.97 26.59 -4.07
N ARG A 33 32.21 27.52 -4.65
CA ARG A 33 32.64 28.92 -4.82
C ARG A 33 31.55 29.82 -4.25
N GLN A 34 31.96 30.84 -3.50
CA GLN A 34 31.05 31.92 -3.13
C GLN A 34 30.70 32.75 -4.35
N VAL A 35 29.41 33.02 -4.51
CA VAL A 35 28.89 33.94 -5.52
C VAL A 35 29.23 35.37 -5.09
N PRO A 36 29.93 36.16 -5.91
CA PRO A 36 30.23 37.55 -5.59
C PRO A 36 28.94 38.37 -5.47
N GLY A 37 28.75 39.01 -4.34
CA GLY A 37 27.60 39.86 -4.06
C GLY A 37 27.41 40.01 -2.56
N GLU A 38 26.84 41.14 -2.16
CA GLU A 38 26.41 41.33 -0.78
C GLU A 38 25.29 40.31 -0.50
N PRO A 39 25.36 39.51 0.58
CA PRO A 39 24.29 38.59 0.92
C PRO A 39 22.98 39.39 0.91
N PRO A 40 21.90 38.88 0.28
CA PRO A 40 20.62 39.59 0.30
C PRO A 40 20.33 39.97 1.74
N ALA A 41 20.18 41.27 1.98
CA ALA A 41 20.06 41.86 3.31
C ALA A 41 19.14 40.96 4.13
N ALA A 42 19.72 40.28 5.11
CA ALA A 42 19.12 39.13 5.77
C ALA A 42 17.67 39.48 6.09
N GLU A 43 16.75 38.89 5.32
CA GLU A 43 15.33 39.08 5.51
C GLU A 43 15.10 38.72 6.97
N GLU A 44 14.66 39.71 7.75
CA GLU A 44 14.58 39.68 9.20
C GLU A 44 14.04 38.30 9.60
N PRO A 45 14.80 37.50 10.36
CA PRO A 45 14.58 36.07 10.46
C PRO A 45 13.12 35.83 10.79
N ALA A 46 12.38 35.26 9.82
CA ALA A 46 10.99 34.89 10.01
C ALA A 46 10.89 34.21 11.37
N PRO A 47 9.95 34.65 12.25
CA PRO A 47 9.94 34.29 13.65
C PRO A 47 10.16 32.81 13.75
N ALA A 48 11.27 32.43 14.40
CA ALA A 48 11.74 31.05 14.48
C ALA A 48 10.54 30.17 14.70
N VAL A 49 10.18 29.37 13.67
CA VAL A 49 9.11 28.40 13.79
C VAL A 49 9.56 27.55 14.96
N VAL A 50 8.90 27.72 16.10
CA VAL A 50 9.07 26.90 17.27
C VAL A 50 8.63 25.54 16.80
N LEU A 51 9.59 24.74 16.31
CA LEU A 51 9.39 23.35 15.97
C LEU A 51 8.95 22.73 17.29
N SER A 52 7.65 22.51 17.44
CA SER A 52 7.08 21.79 18.56
C SER A 52 7.96 20.57 18.81
N PRO A 53 8.37 20.32 20.08
CA PRO A 53 9.24 19.21 20.43
C PRO A 53 8.75 17.95 19.70
N ARG A 54 9.56 17.48 18.75
CA ARG A 54 9.21 16.35 17.89
C ARG A 54 9.03 15.17 18.83
N GLU A 55 7.79 14.72 18.99
CA GLU A 55 7.45 13.61 19.87
C GLU A 55 8.38 12.43 19.51
N PRO A 56 9.14 11.90 20.48
CA PRO A 56 10.17 10.90 20.18
C PRO A 56 9.50 9.71 19.49
N GLU A 57 9.96 9.40 18.28
CA GLU A 57 9.41 8.29 17.52
C GLU A 57 9.50 7.00 18.35
N PRO A 58 8.41 6.21 18.46
CA PRO A 58 8.38 5.06 19.32
C PRO A 58 9.45 4.05 18.89
N ARG A 59 10.34 3.71 19.82
CA ARG A 59 11.40 2.74 19.60
C ARG A 59 10.80 1.38 19.24
N ARG A 60 11.40 0.71 18.27
CA ARG A 60 10.95 -0.59 17.75
C ARG A 60 11.94 -1.70 18.12
N ILE A 61 11.45 -2.74 18.78
CA ILE A 61 12.19 -3.93 19.19
C ILE A 61 12.09 -4.98 18.08
N ARG A 62 13.19 -5.66 17.74
CA ARG A 62 13.23 -6.74 16.75
C ARG A 62 13.59 -8.05 17.44
N PHE A 63 12.86 -9.12 17.17
CA PHE A 63 13.12 -10.44 17.73
C PHE A 63 12.83 -11.54 16.70
N ARG A 64 13.46 -12.70 16.81
CA ARG A 64 13.26 -13.81 15.85
C ARG A 64 12.23 -14.80 16.35
N CYS A 65 11.34 -15.22 15.46
CA CYS A 65 10.49 -16.39 15.65
C CYS A 65 11.32 -17.68 15.46
N ALA A 66 10.92 -18.78 16.08
CA ALA A 66 11.51 -20.11 15.88
C ALA A 66 11.51 -20.57 14.40
N CYS A 67 10.57 -20.07 13.57
CA CYS A 67 10.57 -20.34 12.13
C CYS A 67 11.60 -19.51 11.34
N GLY A 68 12.44 -18.71 12.01
CA GLY A 68 13.50 -17.89 11.40
C GLY A 68 13.06 -16.49 10.95
N ARG A 69 11.77 -16.14 11.00
CA ARG A 69 11.30 -14.80 10.63
C ARG A 69 11.65 -13.76 11.71
N LEU A 70 12.10 -12.59 11.28
CA LEU A 70 12.31 -11.43 12.14
C LEU A 70 10.97 -10.69 12.34
N LEU A 71 10.54 -10.59 13.59
CA LEU A 71 9.36 -9.84 14.03
C LEU A 71 9.78 -8.49 14.60
N GLN A 72 8.88 -7.51 14.52
CA GLN A 72 9.10 -6.16 15.03
C GLN A 72 7.89 -5.72 15.85
N ALA A 73 8.13 -5.16 17.03
CA ALA A 73 7.12 -4.66 17.95
C ALA A 73 7.53 -3.30 18.53
N THR A 74 6.58 -2.52 19.02
CA THR A 74 6.86 -1.26 19.73
C THR A 74 7.09 -1.53 21.22
N GLU A 75 7.77 -0.61 21.93
CA GLU A 75 7.98 -0.74 23.39
C GLU A 75 6.66 -0.90 24.17
N ALA A 76 5.56 -0.27 23.71
CA ALA A 76 4.23 -0.43 24.31
C ALA A 76 3.65 -1.86 24.21
N GLN A 77 4.26 -2.73 23.41
CA GLN A 77 3.84 -4.12 23.21
C GLN A 77 4.69 -5.11 24.02
N ILE A 78 5.71 -4.66 24.76
CA ILE A 78 6.49 -5.51 25.66
C ILE A 78 5.55 -6.31 26.58
N GLY A 79 5.81 -7.61 26.71
CA GLY A 79 5.00 -8.53 27.52
C GLY A 79 3.66 -8.94 26.90
N ARG A 80 3.26 -8.35 25.75
CA ARG A 80 2.06 -8.78 25.01
C ARG A 80 2.39 -9.91 24.05
N THR A 81 1.39 -10.71 23.72
CA THR A 81 1.48 -11.78 22.74
C THR A 81 1.29 -11.26 21.31
N ALA A 82 2.22 -11.58 20.42
CA ALA A 82 2.16 -11.30 19.00
C ALA A 82 2.19 -12.61 18.19
N SER A 83 1.40 -12.70 17.12
CA SER A 83 1.39 -13.89 16.24
C SER A 83 2.39 -13.72 15.09
N CYS A 84 3.21 -14.74 14.85
CA CYS A 84 4.13 -14.76 13.71
C CYS A 84 3.36 -14.98 12.39
N PRO A 85 3.48 -14.10 11.38
CA PRO A 85 2.78 -14.28 10.09
C PRO A 85 3.34 -15.44 9.24
N GLY A 86 4.38 -16.14 9.70
CA GLY A 86 4.97 -17.28 9.00
C GLY A 86 4.42 -18.63 9.43
N CYS A 87 4.31 -18.84 10.73
CA CYS A 87 3.93 -20.12 11.32
C CYS A 87 2.71 -20.02 12.26
N ALA A 88 2.13 -18.83 12.42
CA ALA A 88 1.05 -18.50 13.35
C ALA A 88 1.38 -18.68 14.85
N ALA A 89 2.62 -19.05 15.20
CA ALA A 89 3.04 -19.19 16.59
C ALA A 89 2.88 -17.88 17.36
N LEU A 90 2.43 -17.98 18.61
CA LEU A 90 2.28 -16.88 19.53
C LEU A 90 3.60 -16.66 20.30
N HIS A 91 4.11 -15.43 20.27
CA HIS A 91 5.34 -15.01 20.96
C HIS A 91 5.06 -13.87 21.90
N VAL A 92 5.66 -13.90 23.09
CA VAL A 92 5.66 -12.75 24.00
C VAL A 92 6.76 -11.80 23.55
N VAL A 93 6.44 -10.51 23.37
CA VAL A 93 7.43 -9.48 22.99
C VAL A 93 8.42 -9.29 24.15
N PRO A 94 9.73 -9.51 23.94
CA PRO A 94 10.73 -9.37 25.00
C PRO A 94 10.93 -7.91 25.40
N ALA A 95 11.23 -7.67 26.68
CA ALA A 95 11.45 -6.33 27.24
C ALA A 95 12.79 -5.70 26.85
N THR A 96 13.75 -6.52 26.42
CA THR A 96 15.13 -6.11 26.17
C THR A 96 15.53 -6.56 24.77
N GLY A 97 16.08 -5.62 23.98
CA GLY A 97 16.59 -5.89 22.64
C GLY A 97 17.90 -6.69 22.61
N GLU A 98 18.31 -7.27 23.74
CA GLU A 98 19.44 -8.20 23.80
C GLU A 98 18.92 -9.61 23.52
N PRO A 99 19.42 -10.27 22.47
CA PRO A 99 19.03 -11.64 22.14
C PRO A 99 19.65 -12.58 23.17
N GLU A 100 19.00 -12.75 24.31
CA GLU A 100 19.31 -13.85 25.23
C GLU A 100 18.65 -15.12 24.67
N GLU A 101 19.49 -16.09 24.31
CA GLU A 101 19.13 -17.38 23.75
C GLU A 101 18.46 -18.23 24.85
N VAL A 102 17.17 -17.99 25.10
CA VAL A 102 16.40 -18.79 26.06
C VAL A 102 16.05 -20.13 25.40
N GLU A 103 16.75 -21.17 25.82
CA GLU A 103 16.49 -22.57 25.47
C GLU A 103 15.17 -23.01 26.13
N ILE A 104 14.05 -22.84 25.42
CA ILE A 104 12.73 -23.24 25.92
C ILE A 104 12.60 -24.77 25.77
N HIS A 105 12.85 -25.50 26.85
CA HIS A 105 12.41 -26.89 27.01
C HIS A 105 10.88 -26.95 27.08
N LEU A 106 10.22 -27.02 25.93
CA LEU A 106 8.80 -27.33 25.82
C LEU A 106 8.59 -28.84 26.05
N ALA A 107 8.24 -29.20 27.29
CA ALA A 107 7.63 -30.49 27.57
C ALA A 107 6.26 -30.56 26.83
N PRO A 108 5.96 -31.66 26.11
CA PRO A 108 4.70 -31.81 25.41
C PRO A 108 3.57 -32.05 26.42
N GLN A 109 2.77 -31.02 26.69
CA GLN A 109 1.50 -31.21 27.39
C GLN A 109 0.44 -31.70 26.41
N ALA A 110 0.17 -33.00 26.47
CA ALA A 110 -0.98 -33.63 25.85
C ALA A 110 -2.26 -33.13 26.55
N SER A 111 -2.95 -32.15 25.95
CA SER A 111 -4.29 -31.78 26.38
C SER A 111 -5.31 -32.78 25.84
N THR A 112 -5.74 -33.68 26.73
CA THR A 112 -6.96 -34.48 26.58
C THR A 112 -8.17 -33.62 26.89
N SER A 113 -9.00 -33.32 25.89
CA SER A 113 -10.33 -32.74 26.11
C SER A 113 -11.34 -33.84 26.44
N PRO A 114 -12.25 -33.62 27.42
CA PRO A 114 -13.25 -34.59 27.82
C PRO A 114 -14.42 -34.66 26.83
N THR A 115 -14.81 -35.89 26.51
CA THR A 115 -16.02 -36.26 25.75
C THR A 115 -17.28 -36.08 26.61
N PRO A 116 -18.33 -35.36 26.14
CA PRO A 116 -19.65 -35.39 26.76
C PRO A 116 -20.47 -36.58 26.24
N ALA A 117 -21.13 -37.27 27.16
CA ALA A 117 -21.96 -38.43 26.93
C ALA A 117 -23.37 -38.10 26.40
N ALA A 118 -23.78 -38.86 25.38
CA ALA A 118 -25.10 -39.44 25.07
C ALA A 118 -26.42 -38.79 25.56
N LYS A 119 -27.33 -38.50 24.61
CA LYS A 119 -28.58 -39.27 24.38
C LYS A 119 -29.48 -38.59 23.32
N GLY A 120 -30.04 -39.38 22.40
CA GLY A 120 -31.16 -38.98 21.55
C GLY A 120 -31.23 -39.74 20.23
N LYS A 121 -31.86 -40.92 20.22
CA LYS A 121 -32.29 -41.61 18.99
C LYS A 121 -33.54 -40.91 18.42
N PRO A 122 -33.59 -40.65 17.11
CA PRO A 122 -34.80 -40.96 16.37
C PRO A 122 -34.55 -41.68 15.04
N ALA A 123 -35.53 -42.53 14.72
CA ALA A 123 -35.97 -43.10 13.45
C ALA A 123 -34.95 -43.33 12.31
N ARG A 124 -34.79 -44.62 12.02
CA ARG A 124 -34.06 -45.24 10.91
C ARG A 124 -34.68 -44.86 9.55
N PRO A 125 -33.97 -44.15 8.66
CA PRO A 125 -34.31 -44.05 7.25
C PRO A 125 -33.78 -45.29 6.50
N THR A 126 -34.63 -45.79 5.61
CA THR A 126 -34.47 -46.98 4.76
C THR A 126 -33.15 -46.99 3.98
N GLU A 127 -32.41 -48.09 4.12
CA GLU A 127 -31.13 -48.37 3.47
C GLU A 127 -31.33 -48.60 1.95
N PRO A 128 -30.79 -47.74 1.05
CA PRO A 128 -30.78 -48.03 -0.38
C PRO A 128 -29.78 -49.15 -0.70
N ALA A 129 -30.18 -50.00 -1.63
CA ALA A 129 -29.47 -51.20 -2.06
C ALA A 129 -27.98 -50.96 -2.35
N ARG A 130 -27.10 -51.75 -1.71
CA ARG A 130 -25.66 -51.73 -1.94
C ARG A 130 -25.34 -52.23 -3.35
N PRO A 131 -24.58 -51.47 -4.17
CA PRO A 131 -24.06 -51.98 -5.43
C PRO A 131 -23.03 -53.09 -5.18
N ARG A 132 -23.11 -54.13 -6.02
CA ARG A 132 -22.24 -55.31 -6.03
C ARG A 132 -20.77 -54.91 -6.13
N GLY A 133 -19.95 -55.56 -5.30
CA GLY A 133 -18.55 -55.26 -5.07
C GLY A 133 -17.67 -55.27 -6.32
N TRP A 134 -17.16 -54.09 -6.65
CA TRP A 134 -16.01 -53.92 -7.53
C TRP A 134 -14.75 -54.11 -6.68
N LYS A 135 -13.99 -55.18 -6.92
CA LYS A 135 -12.66 -55.37 -6.31
C LYS A 135 -11.65 -54.56 -7.13
N PRO A 136 -11.12 -53.42 -6.64
CA PRO A 136 -10.09 -52.69 -7.37
C PRO A 136 -8.81 -53.52 -7.38
N SER A 137 -8.25 -53.77 -8.56
CA SER A 137 -6.92 -54.35 -8.71
C SER A 137 -5.89 -53.40 -8.07
N ARG A 138 -4.83 -53.95 -7.46
CA ARG A 138 -3.76 -53.17 -6.79
C ARG A 138 -3.15 -52.07 -7.67
N THR A 139 -3.24 -52.18 -8.99
CA THR A 139 -2.78 -51.17 -9.95
C THR A 139 -3.66 -49.91 -10.00
N SER A 140 -4.95 -50.00 -9.71
CA SER A 140 -5.86 -48.84 -9.74
C SER A 140 -5.74 -47.96 -8.50
N ALA A 141 -5.42 -48.53 -7.33
CA ALA A 141 -5.15 -47.76 -6.11
C ALA A 141 -3.92 -46.84 -6.24
N LEU A 142 -2.87 -47.32 -6.92
CA LEU A 142 -1.64 -46.54 -7.16
C LEU A 142 -1.87 -45.37 -8.15
N ALA A 143 -2.66 -45.60 -9.19
CA ALA A 143 -3.03 -44.55 -10.15
C ALA A 143 -3.88 -43.44 -9.51
N VAL A 144 -4.84 -43.80 -8.65
CA VAL A 144 -5.66 -42.82 -7.91
C VAL A 144 -4.82 -42.03 -6.90
N GLY A 145 -3.90 -42.68 -6.20
CA GLY A 145 -2.98 -42.00 -5.28
C GLY A 145 -2.06 -41.00 -5.99
N ALA A 146 -1.50 -41.37 -7.14
CA ALA A 146 -0.67 -40.48 -7.95
C ALA A 146 -1.46 -39.29 -8.52
N ALA A 147 -2.69 -39.52 -8.98
CA ALA A 147 -3.57 -38.46 -9.46
C ALA A 147 -3.95 -37.45 -8.36
N LEU A 148 -4.26 -37.93 -7.15
CA LEU A 148 -4.53 -37.07 -5.99
C LEU A 148 -3.31 -36.28 -5.55
N LEU A 149 -2.10 -36.85 -5.64
CA LEU A 149 -0.84 -36.14 -5.36
C LEU A 149 -0.54 -35.06 -6.40
N LEU A 150 -0.81 -35.32 -7.69
CA LEU A 150 -0.63 -34.32 -8.74
C LEU A 150 -1.66 -33.18 -8.62
N ILE A 151 -2.93 -33.50 -8.37
CA ILE A 151 -3.97 -32.49 -8.16
C ILE A 151 -3.71 -31.71 -6.86
N GLY A 152 -3.40 -32.39 -5.76
CA GLY A 152 -3.04 -31.77 -4.49
C GLY A 152 -1.77 -30.94 -4.57
N GLY A 153 -0.77 -31.40 -5.33
CA GLY A 153 0.48 -30.67 -5.60
C GLY A 153 0.27 -29.43 -6.46
N LEU A 154 -0.59 -29.50 -7.48
CA LEU A 154 -0.98 -28.33 -8.28
C LEU A 154 -1.80 -27.33 -7.48
N ILE A 155 -2.72 -27.79 -6.61
CA ILE A 155 -3.49 -26.92 -5.72
C ILE A 155 -2.57 -26.29 -4.66
N ALA A 156 -1.65 -27.04 -4.08
CA ALA A 156 -0.68 -26.53 -3.10
C ALA A 156 0.31 -25.55 -3.76
N ALA A 157 0.79 -25.84 -4.96
CA ALA A 157 1.62 -24.93 -5.75
C ALA A 157 0.84 -23.66 -6.13
N TRP A 158 -0.43 -23.78 -6.51
CA TRP A 158 -1.32 -22.63 -6.73
C TRP A 158 -1.47 -21.81 -5.44
N PHE A 159 -1.71 -22.44 -4.30
CA PHE A 159 -1.84 -21.73 -3.03
C PHE A 159 -0.51 -21.15 -2.50
N ALA A 160 0.64 -21.71 -2.87
CA ALA A 160 1.96 -21.24 -2.42
C ALA A 160 2.58 -20.19 -3.36
N PHE A 161 2.37 -20.31 -4.68
CA PHE A 161 2.95 -19.42 -5.70
C PHE A 161 1.94 -18.44 -6.31
N LEU A 162 0.65 -18.77 -6.31
CA LEU A 162 -0.42 -17.92 -6.87
C LEU A 162 -1.34 -17.32 -5.80
N ARG A 163 -1.13 -17.55 -4.49
CA ARG A 163 -1.65 -16.61 -3.48
C ARG A 163 -0.88 -15.31 -3.67
N PRO A 164 -1.51 -14.22 -4.13
CA PRO A 164 -0.89 -12.93 -4.17
C PRO A 164 -0.45 -12.59 -2.75
N ARG A 165 0.81 -12.18 -2.61
CA ARG A 165 1.28 -11.49 -1.41
C ARG A 165 0.23 -10.43 -1.09
N GLY A 166 -0.32 -10.52 0.12
CA GLY A 166 -1.49 -9.76 0.55
C GLY A 166 -1.41 -8.33 0.05
N LEU A 167 -2.55 -7.81 -0.43
CA LEU A 167 -2.69 -6.40 -0.71
C LEU A 167 -2.19 -5.65 0.52
N ASP A 168 -1.09 -4.92 0.38
CA ASP A 168 -0.65 -4.04 1.45
C ASP A 168 -1.78 -3.00 1.56
N ASP A 169 -2.55 -3.08 2.64
CA ASP A 169 -3.78 -2.33 2.90
C ASP A 169 -3.55 -0.81 3.03
N GLU A 170 -2.33 -0.32 2.84
CA GLU A 170 -1.94 1.06 3.14
C GLU A 170 -2.71 2.08 2.28
N ASP A 171 -2.93 1.80 1.00
CA ASP A 171 -3.73 2.65 0.11
C ASP A 171 -5.23 2.48 0.32
N LEU A 172 -5.73 1.29 0.63
CA LEU A 172 -7.15 1.06 0.94
C LEU A 172 -7.57 1.75 2.24
N ARG A 173 -6.65 1.96 3.18
CA ARG A 173 -6.88 2.78 4.38
C ARG A 173 -7.10 4.26 4.08
N LEU A 174 -6.68 4.74 2.90
CA LEU A 174 -6.93 6.10 2.47
C LEU A 174 -8.35 6.26 1.94
N ILE A 175 -9.06 5.18 1.61
CA ILE A 175 -10.44 5.28 1.12
C ILE A 175 -11.32 5.77 2.27
N PRO A 176 -11.97 6.92 2.13
CA PRO A 176 -12.74 7.49 3.20
C PRO A 176 -14.04 6.70 3.36
N THR A 177 -14.47 6.45 4.58
CA THR A 177 -15.65 5.62 4.84
C THR A 177 -16.97 6.26 4.38
N ASP A 178 -16.97 7.58 4.20
CA ASP A 178 -18.10 8.35 3.69
C ASP A 178 -18.08 8.48 2.15
N ALA A 179 -17.12 7.87 1.46
CA ALA A 179 -17.22 7.73 0.02
C ALA A 179 -18.47 6.92 -0.34
N ARG A 180 -19.12 7.31 -1.45
CA ARG A 180 -20.28 6.59 -1.99
C ARG A 180 -19.91 5.73 -3.17
N ASP A 181 -18.93 6.18 -3.94
CA ASP A 181 -18.46 5.51 -5.13
C ASP A 181 -17.02 5.06 -4.94
N LEU A 182 -16.75 3.80 -5.26
CA LEU A 182 -15.44 3.19 -5.21
C LEU A 182 -15.22 2.35 -6.47
N ILE A 183 -14.14 2.67 -7.18
CA ILE A 183 -13.68 1.93 -8.34
C ILE A 183 -12.25 1.50 -8.08
N VAL A 184 -11.97 0.20 -8.10
CA VAL A 184 -10.62 -0.34 -7.90
C VAL A 184 -10.21 -1.14 -9.13
N PHE A 185 -9.08 -0.78 -9.73
CA PHE A 185 -8.41 -1.52 -10.79
C PHE A 185 -7.09 -2.10 -10.26
N ASP A 186 -6.96 -3.43 -10.24
CA ASP A 186 -5.65 -4.07 -10.06
C ASP A 186 -4.97 -4.13 -11.44
N VAL A 187 -4.18 -3.09 -11.74
CA VAL A 187 -3.55 -2.91 -13.04
C VAL A 187 -2.51 -4.01 -13.29
N ALA A 188 -1.81 -4.44 -12.24
CA ALA A 188 -0.83 -5.52 -12.35
C ALA A 188 -1.51 -6.83 -12.77
N GLU A 189 -2.67 -7.15 -12.19
CA GLU A 189 -3.39 -8.38 -12.52
C GLU A 189 -4.09 -8.30 -13.89
N LEU A 190 -4.68 -7.16 -14.22
CA LEU A 190 -5.23 -6.91 -15.55
C LEU A 190 -4.17 -7.07 -16.64
N ASN A 191 -2.94 -6.62 -16.39
CA ASN A 191 -1.85 -6.72 -17.35
C ASN A 191 -1.34 -8.17 -17.55
N LYS A 192 -1.46 -9.04 -16.53
CA LYS A 192 -1.09 -10.46 -16.64
C LYS A 192 -2.09 -11.28 -17.44
N SER A 193 -3.38 -10.97 -17.33
CA SER A 193 -4.43 -11.74 -18.01
C SER A 193 -4.62 -11.29 -19.46
N GLU A 194 -4.95 -12.22 -20.38
CA GLU A 194 -5.30 -11.85 -21.76
C GLU A 194 -6.58 -11.01 -21.82
N ALA A 195 -7.59 -11.39 -21.03
CA ALA A 195 -8.84 -10.64 -20.90
C ALA A 195 -8.60 -9.23 -20.34
N GLY A 196 -7.79 -9.09 -19.29
CA GLY A 196 -7.47 -7.79 -18.72
C GLY A 196 -6.68 -6.88 -19.66
N ARG A 197 -5.76 -7.44 -20.47
CA ARG A 197 -5.09 -6.68 -21.53
C ARG A 197 -6.07 -6.14 -22.57
N LYS A 198 -7.07 -6.94 -22.98
CA LYS A 198 -8.15 -6.50 -23.88
C LYS A 198 -9.04 -5.40 -23.27
N VAL A 199 -9.14 -5.32 -21.94
CA VAL A 199 -9.85 -4.23 -21.23
C VAL A 199 -8.96 -2.98 -21.08
N LEU A 200 -7.68 -3.16 -20.76
CA LEU A 200 -6.71 -2.08 -20.58
C LEU A 200 -6.36 -1.37 -21.89
N GLU A 201 -6.33 -2.08 -23.01
CA GLU A 201 -5.92 -1.50 -24.29
C GLU A 201 -6.87 -0.39 -24.81
N PRO A 202 -8.21 -0.57 -24.78
CA PRO A 202 -9.15 0.51 -25.00
C PRO A 202 -9.02 1.63 -23.96
N LEU A 203 -8.79 1.31 -22.68
CA LEU A 203 -8.59 2.34 -21.66
C LEU A 203 -7.38 3.22 -22.01
N ARG A 204 -6.26 2.60 -22.41
CA ARG A 204 -5.03 3.27 -22.86
C ARG A 204 -5.25 4.16 -24.08
N ARG A 205 -5.98 3.66 -25.08
CA ARG A 205 -6.18 4.37 -26.35
C ARG A 205 -7.23 5.46 -26.26
N THR A 206 -8.36 5.15 -25.62
CA THR A 206 -9.61 5.90 -25.75
C THR A 206 -9.84 6.85 -24.59
N THR A 207 -9.43 6.50 -23.37
CA THR A 207 -9.64 7.37 -22.21
C THR A 207 -8.45 8.31 -22.01
N ARG A 208 -8.72 9.62 -22.02
CA ARG A 208 -7.73 10.64 -21.59
C ARG A 208 -7.14 10.28 -20.23
N LEU A 209 -7.95 9.67 -19.37
CA LEU A 209 -7.60 9.24 -18.02
C LEU A 209 -6.34 8.37 -17.98
N GLY A 210 -6.18 7.40 -18.87
CA GLY A 210 -4.98 6.53 -18.90
C GLY A 210 -3.69 7.32 -19.17
N ARG A 211 -3.68 8.12 -20.24
CA ARG A 211 -2.50 8.94 -20.59
C ARG A 211 -2.24 10.03 -19.56
N THR A 212 -3.29 10.70 -19.09
CA THR A 212 -3.18 11.71 -18.03
C THR A 212 -2.58 11.11 -16.76
N LEU A 213 -2.95 9.88 -16.40
CA LEU A 213 -2.39 9.22 -15.22
C LEU A 213 -0.90 8.89 -15.40
N GLU A 214 -0.51 8.30 -16.53
CA GLU A 214 0.91 8.01 -16.83
C GLU A 214 1.75 9.29 -16.87
N GLU A 215 1.25 10.34 -17.53
CA GLU A 215 1.91 11.65 -17.63
C GLU A 215 2.05 12.36 -16.29
N LEU A 216 1.01 12.27 -15.43
CA LEU A 216 0.96 12.93 -14.13
C LEU A 216 1.82 12.21 -13.10
N VAL A 217 1.79 10.87 -13.08
CA VAL A 217 2.55 10.05 -12.12
C VAL A 217 4.00 9.84 -12.60
N GLY A 218 4.25 9.94 -13.90
CA GLY A 218 5.57 9.70 -14.49
C GLY A 218 5.92 8.20 -14.59
N LEU A 219 4.91 7.33 -14.53
CA LEU A 219 5.06 5.88 -14.55
C LEU A 219 4.23 5.27 -15.67
N SER A 220 4.69 4.17 -16.26
CA SER A 220 3.86 3.42 -17.20
C SER A 220 2.76 2.64 -16.46
N LEU A 221 1.65 2.32 -17.13
CA LEU A 221 0.61 1.46 -16.57
C LEU A 221 1.13 0.08 -16.15
N GLN A 222 2.26 -0.39 -16.70
CA GLN A 222 2.86 -1.68 -16.28
C GLN A 222 3.53 -1.57 -14.91
N ASP A 223 3.98 -0.37 -14.55
CA ASP A 223 4.61 -0.08 -13.26
C ASP A 223 3.57 0.20 -12.17
N LEU A 224 2.32 0.47 -12.57
CA LEU A 224 1.22 0.63 -11.64
C LEU A 224 0.77 -0.74 -11.11
N ARG A 225 0.64 -0.83 -9.80
CA ARG A 225 0.06 -1.99 -9.12
C ARG A 225 -1.46 -1.87 -9.15
N ARG A 226 -1.97 -0.74 -8.68
CA ARG A 226 -3.40 -0.50 -8.50
C ARG A 226 -3.74 0.97 -8.68
N VAL A 227 -4.92 1.21 -9.24
CA VAL A 227 -5.52 2.54 -9.34
C VAL A 227 -6.89 2.46 -8.70
N THR A 228 -7.09 3.25 -7.66
CA THR A 228 -8.36 3.36 -6.96
C THR A 228 -8.91 4.76 -7.19
N TRP A 229 -10.14 4.86 -7.68
CA TRP A 229 -10.88 6.12 -7.66
C TRP A 229 -11.96 6.03 -6.60
N THR A 230 -12.10 7.10 -5.81
CA THR A 230 -13.14 7.20 -4.80
C THR A 230 -13.77 8.59 -4.87
N GLY A 231 -15.09 8.63 -4.79
CA GLY A 231 -15.87 9.86 -4.96
C GLY A 231 -16.94 10.04 -3.89
N TRP A 232 -17.35 11.30 -3.72
CA TRP A 232 -18.51 11.69 -2.92
C TRP A 232 -19.61 12.13 -3.89
N ALA A 233 -20.73 11.40 -3.91
CA ALA A 233 -21.68 11.40 -5.03
C ALA A 233 -22.30 12.75 -5.41
N ASP A 234 -22.20 13.77 -4.56
CA ASP A 234 -22.88 15.05 -4.78
C ASP A 234 -22.08 15.99 -5.70
N SER A 235 -20.75 15.82 -5.81
CA SER A 235 -19.89 16.74 -6.57
C SER A 235 -19.44 16.19 -7.93
N GLY A 236 -19.53 14.88 -8.15
CA GLY A 236 -18.84 14.21 -9.26
C GLY A 236 -17.31 14.34 -9.17
N GLN A 237 -16.80 14.87 -8.06
CA GLN A 237 -15.38 15.00 -7.76
C GLN A 237 -14.96 13.85 -6.86
N GLY A 238 -13.68 13.54 -6.90
CA GLY A 238 -13.10 12.47 -6.13
C GLY A 238 -11.59 12.56 -6.14
N VAL A 239 -10.97 11.58 -5.51
CA VAL A 239 -9.52 11.39 -5.52
C VAL A 239 -9.17 10.10 -6.22
N VAL A 240 -8.03 10.12 -6.91
CA VAL A 240 -7.38 8.95 -7.48
C VAL A 240 -6.21 8.58 -6.59
N ILE A 241 -6.23 7.38 -6.03
CA ILE A 241 -5.15 6.79 -5.26
C ILE A 241 -4.40 5.84 -6.19
N VAL A 242 -3.12 6.13 -6.44
CA VAL A 242 -2.26 5.34 -7.31
C VAL A 242 -1.23 4.62 -6.46
N SER A 243 -1.18 3.31 -6.60
CA SER A 243 -0.18 2.44 -5.97
C SER A 243 0.68 1.80 -7.06
N ALA A 244 2.00 1.87 -6.89
CA ALA A 244 2.99 1.43 -7.87
C ALA A 244 3.86 0.27 -7.35
N ASN A 245 4.39 -0.53 -8.29
CA ASN A 245 5.36 -1.58 -8.00
C ASN A 245 6.77 -1.03 -7.74
N GLN A 246 7.03 0.20 -8.19
CA GLN A 246 8.28 0.93 -8.01
C GLN A 246 8.05 2.30 -7.37
N ASP A 247 9.14 3.00 -7.08
CA ASP A 247 9.05 4.31 -6.45
C ASP A 247 8.49 5.35 -7.42
N ILE A 248 7.53 6.12 -6.93
CA ILE A 248 6.92 7.22 -7.68
C ILE A 248 7.90 8.40 -7.69
N PRO A 249 8.25 8.94 -8.87
CA PRO A 249 9.19 10.05 -9.00
C PRO A 249 8.54 11.35 -8.49
N ARG A 250 8.59 11.57 -7.16
CA ARG A 250 7.92 12.68 -6.45
C ARG A 250 8.10 14.03 -7.16
N ASN A 251 9.33 14.41 -7.47
CA ASN A 251 9.62 15.69 -8.11
C ASN A 251 8.98 15.82 -9.50
N GLN A 252 8.87 14.72 -10.25
CA GLN A 252 8.20 14.72 -11.55
C GLN A 252 6.71 14.97 -11.38
N VAL A 253 6.06 14.29 -10.44
CA VAL A 253 4.63 14.52 -10.11
C VAL A 253 4.40 15.98 -9.69
N LEU A 254 5.23 16.51 -8.79
CA LEU A 254 5.13 17.89 -8.32
C LEU A 254 5.35 18.92 -9.44
N ASN A 255 6.29 18.65 -10.36
CA ASN A 255 6.52 19.51 -11.52
C ASN A 255 5.32 19.50 -12.48
N ARG A 256 4.68 18.34 -12.67
CA ARG A 256 3.48 18.18 -13.51
C ARG A 256 2.25 18.88 -12.95
N LEU A 257 2.20 19.11 -11.64
CA LEU A 257 1.19 19.93 -10.99
C LEU A 257 1.40 21.44 -11.18
N GLY A 258 2.48 21.86 -11.83
CA GLY A 258 2.79 23.27 -12.12
C GLY A 258 3.30 23.99 -10.89
N SER A 259 4.55 23.71 -10.50
CA SER A 259 5.23 24.32 -9.34
C SER A 259 4.50 24.11 -8.02
N ALA A 260 4.23 22.84 -7.69
CA ALA A 260 3.49 22.52 -6.48
C ALA A 260 4.18 23.00 -5.20
N THR A 261 3.41 23.60 -4.30
CA THR A 261 3.88 24.12 -3.01
C THR A 261 3.31 23.28 -1.87
N GLU A 262 4.10 23.07 -0.83
CA GLU A 262 3.64 22.38 0.38
C GLU A 262 2.64 23.25 1.13
N VAL A 263 1.51 22.69 1.55
CA VAL A 263 0.48 23.45 2.27
C VAL A 263 0.81 23.45 3.77
N PRO A 264 0.98 24.63 4.42
CA PRO A 264 1.31 24.69 5.84
C PRO A 264 0.30 23.94 6.72
N GLY A 265 0.81 23.07 7.59
CA GLY A 265 0.00 22.27 8.51
C GLY A 265 -0.68 21.05 7.88
N TRP A 266 -0.48 20.81 6.58
CA TRP A 266 -1.06 19.65 5.89
C TRP A 266 0.01 18.88 5.12
N PRO A 267 -0.02 17.53 5.13
CA PRO A 267 1.05 16.73 4.56
C PRO A 267 0.96 16.59 3.01
N TYR A 268 0.37 17.55 2.30
CA TYR A 268 0.15 17.49 0.85
C TYR A 268 0.68 18.73 0.12
N TYR A 269 0.81 18.58 -1.21
CA TYR A 269 1.30 19.61 -2.11
C TYR A 269 0.17 20.11 -3.00
N ARG A 270 0.08 21.42 -3.20
CA ARG A 270 -0.91 22.09 -4.05
C ARG A 270 -0.24 22.62 -5.31
N GLY A 271 -0.73 22.22 -6.47
CA GLY A 271 -0.35 22.77 -7.77
C GLY A 271 -1.14 24.03 -8.14
N ASN A 272 -0.67 24.75 -9.16
CA ASN A 272 -1.30 25.99 -9.62
C ASN A 272 -2.69 25.80 -10.24
N SER A 273 -3.02 24.59 -10.69
CA SER A 273 -4.31 24.25 -11.31
C SER A 273 -5.42 23.92 -10.31
N GLY A 274 -5.15 24.00 -9.00
CA GLY A 274 -6.05 23.52 -7.95
C GLY A 274 -5.94 22.01 -7.68
N LEU A 275 -5.19 21.28 -8.50
CA LEU A 275 -4.84 19.89 -8.23
C LEU A 275 -3.86 19.79 -7.06
N ALA A 276 -4.02 18.75 -6.25
CA ALA A 276 -3.16 18.45 -5.13
C ALA A 276 -2.63 17.02 -5.19
N ALA A 277 -1.46 16.80 -4.58
CA ALA A 277 -0.85 15.49 -4.39
C ALA A 277 -0.48 15.24 -2.93
N TYR A 278 -0.89 14.09 -2.41
CA TYR A 278 -0.46 13.57 -1.11
C TYR A 278 0.32 12.27 -1.32
N PHE A 279 1.53 12.17 -0.76
CA PHE A 279 2.38 10.99 -0.91
C PHE A 279 2.33 10.16 0.37
N LEU A 280 1.82 8.93 0.27
CA LEU A 280 1.89 7.94 1.35
C LEU A 280 3.09 7.04 1.08
N GLY A 281 4.24 7.42 1.64
CA GLY A 281 5.51 6.72 1.40
C GLY A 281 6.05 6.93 -0.02
N ARG A 282 6.78 5.94 -0.56
CA ARG A 282 7.46 6.05 -1.87
C ARG A 282 6.64 5.53 -3.05
N ARG A 283 5.58 4.76 -2.78
CA ARG A 283 4.87 3.96 -3.80
C ARG A 283 3.39 4.27 -3.92
N VAL A 284 2.86 5.13 -3.07
CA VAL A 284 1.46 5.52 -3.08
C VAL A 284 1.36 7.04 -3.18
N VAL A 285 0.57 7.52 -4.14
CA VAL A 285 0.22 8.93 -4.29
C VAL A 285 -1.29 9.07 -4.43
N VAL A 286 -1.86 10.05 -3.75
CA VAL A 286 -3.24 10.48 -3.91
C VAL A 286 -3.23 11.76 -4.73
N LEU A 287 -4.08 11.81 -5.74
CA LEU A 287 -4.21 12.91 -6.69
C LEU A 287 -5.68 13.31 -6.76
N GLY A 288 -5.97 14.62 -6.75
CA GLY A 288 -7.34 15.11 -6.86
C GLY A 288 -7.39 16.63 -6.79
N GLN A 289 -8.59 17.20 -6.78
CA GLN A 289 -8.76 18.60 -6.41
C GLN A 289 -8.33 18.80 -4.96
N GLU A 290 -7.79 19.98 -4.65
CA GLU A 290 -7.32 20.27 -3.29
C GLU A 290 -8.40 20.05 -2.22
N SER A 291 -9.64 20.48 -2.48
CA SER A 291 -10.75 20.31 -1.55
C SER A 291 -10.95 18.84 -1.19
N GLU A 292 -10.86 17.96 -2.18
CA GLU A 292 -11.08 16.53 -2.04
C GLU A 292 -9.90 15.85 -1.33
N VAL A 293 -8.66 16.22 -1.66
CA VAL A 293 -7.46 15.71 -0.95
C VAL A 293 -7.46 16.18 0.51
N ARG A 294 -7.83 17.43 0.78
CA ARG A 294 -7.96 17.95 2.14
C ARG A 294 -9.08 17.22 2.90
N LYS A 295 -10.23 17.00 2.27
CA LYS A 295 -11.34 16.24 2.86
C LYS A 295 -10.91 14.82 3.22
N LEU A 296 -10.21 14.14 2.31
CA LEU A 296 -9.64 12.81 2.55
C LEU A 296 -8.76 12.77 3.80
N LEU A 297 -7.84 13.73 3.93
CA LEU A 297 -6.88 13.79 5.03
C LEU A 297 -7.49 14.29 6.35
N GLY A 298 -8.55 15.09 6.28
CA GLY A 298 -9.25 15.64 7.44
C GLY A 298 -10.31 14.71 8.04
N ALA A 299 -10.66 13.62 7.35
CA ALA A 299 -11.65 12.66 7.82
C ALA A 299 -11.15 11.96 9.11
N THR A 300 -11.60 12.44 10.27
CA THR A 300 -11.26 11.86 11.58
C THR A 300 -11.98 10.55 11.82
N ARG A 301 -11.22 9.44 11.75
CA ARG A 301 -11.56 8.05 12.10
C ARG A 301 -12.79 7.43 11.41
N PRO A 302 -12.78 6.10 11.17
CA PRO A 302 -13.88 5.43 10.50
C PRO A 302 -15.18 5.54 11.31
N ARG A 303 -16.24 6.12 10.73
CA ARG A 303 -17.61 5.71 11.05
C ARG A 303 -17.95 4.56 10.11
N ALA A 304 -18.64 3.53 10.59
CA ALA A 304 -19.09 2.43 9.72
C ALA A 304 -19.97 3.02 8.61
N GLY A 305 -19.45 3.04 7.39
CA GLY A 305 -20.10 3.62 6.21
C GLY A 305 -20.58 2.53 5.24
N GLY A 306 -21.38 2.91 4.24
CA GLY A 306 -21.98 2.00 3.27
C GLY A 306 -20.96 1.17 2.48
N LEU A 307 -19.74 1.67 2.29
CA LEU A 307 -18.66 0.97 1.58
C LEU A 307 -17.93 -0.09 2.41
N THR A 308 -18.23 -0.27 3.70
CA THR A 308 -17.48 -1.23 4.54
C THR A 308 -17.53 -2.65 3.97
N SER A 309 -18.72 -3.09 3.54
CA SER A 309 -18.91 -4.40 2.91
C SER A 309 -18.14 -4.52 1.58
N ALA A 310 -18.12 -3.46 0.78
CA ALA A 310 -17.38 -3.42 -0.48
C ALA A 310 -15.87 -3.47 -0.26
N LEU A 311 -15.34 -2.75 0.73
CA LEU A 311 -13.93 -2.79 1.10
C LEU A 311 -13.53 -4.16 1.64
N ASP A 312 -14.36 -4.78 2.46
CA ASP A 312 -14.13 -6.15 2.91
C ASP A 312 -14.18 -7.13 1.74
N GLU A 313 -15.01 -6.88 0.74
CA GLU A 313 -15.04 -7.68 -0.49
C GLU A 313 -13.79 -7.48 -1.34
N VAL A 314 -13.29 -6.24 -1.50
CA VAL A 314 -12.00 -5.95 -2.16
C VAL A 314 -10.86 -6.65 -1.44
N ARG A 315 -10.89 -6.70 -0.10
CA ARG A 315 -9.88 -7.41 0.70
C ARG A 315 -10.00 -8.92 0.57
N ARG A 316 -11.22 -9.46 0.52
CA ARG A 316 -11.49 -10.89 0.44
C ARG A 316 -11.29 -11.47 -0.97
N ARG A 317 -11.69 -10.72 -1.99
CA ARG A 317 -11.74 -11.16 -3.38
C ARG A 317 -10.71 -10.40 -4.20
N GLN A 318 -9.83 -11.14 -4.85
CA GLN A 318 -8.80 -10.64 -5.75
C GLN A 318 -9.41 -10.33 -7.12
N PHE A 319 -10.43 -9.46 -7.14
CA PHE A 319 -11.01 -9.07 -8.41
C PHE A 319 -10.11 -8.04 -9.11
N PRO A 320 -9.86 -8.21 -10.42
CA PRO A 320 -9.10 -7.24 -11.19
C PRO A 320 -9.84 -5.90 -11.36
N LEU A 321 -11.16 -5.92 -11.16
CA LEU A 321 -12.03 -4.76 -11.18
C LEU A 321 -13.15 -4.92 -10.14
N LEU A 322 -13.32 -3.92 -9.28
CA LEU A 322 -14.49 -3.80 -8.42
C LEU A 322 -15.12 -2.43 -8.57
N LEU A 323 -16.43 -2.42 -8.80
CA LEU A 323 -17.29 -1.25 -8.82
C LEU A 323 -18.26 -1.37 -7.66
N ALA A 324 -18.22 -0.42 -6.74
CA ALA A 324 -19.19 -0.29 -5.67
C ALA A 324 -19.74 1.13 -5.68
N GLY A 325 -21.06 1.23 -5.74
CA GLY A 325 -21.80 2.48 -5.62
C GLY A 325 -22.99 2.25 -4.69
N GLU A 326 -23.30 3.24 -3.87
CA GLU A 326 -24.56 3.25 -3.13
C GLU A 326 -25.70 3.46 -4.12
N GLU A 327 -26.63 2.50 -4.23
CA GLU A 327 -27.82 2.67 -5.06
C GLU A 327 -28.55 3.93 -4.60
N ARG A 328 -28.65 4.95 -5.47
CA ARG A 328 -29.51 6.10 -5.21
C ARG A 328 -30.93 5.57 -5.18
N GLY A 329 -31.42 5.26 -3.99
CA GLY A 329 -32.84 4.99 -3.79
C GLY A 329 -33.60 6.16 -4.39
N GLU A 330 -34.29 5.91 -5.50
CA GLU A 330 -35.19 6.87 -6.13
C GLU A 330 -36.24 7.22 -5.08
N ARG A 331 -36.03 8.32 -4.35
CA ARG A 331 -37.08 8.91 -3.54
C ARG A 331 -38.08 9.52 -4.51
N GLY A 332 -39.11 8.74 -4.81
CA GLY A 332 -40.35 9.23 -5.43
C GLY A 332 -41.08 10.22 -4.53
#